data_AF-A0AAU3UUH3-F1
#
_entry.id   AF-A0AAU3UUH3-F1
#
_cell.length_a   1.000
_cell.length_b   1.000
_cell.length_c   1.000
_cell.angle_alpha   90.00
_cell.angle_beta   90.00
_cell.angle_gamma   90.00
#
_symmetry.space_group_name_H-M   'P 1'
#
loop_
_entity.id
_entity.type
_entity.pdbx_description
1 polymer ?
#
loop_
_entity_poly.entity_id
_entity_poly.type
_entity_poly.pdbx_seq_one_letter_code
_entity_poly.pdbx_strand_id
1 'polypeptide(L)'
;MRDTRDAFHLAIPALDLDAAEEFYVRGLGAKLARRYPDRITLDFFGDQVVCHRSDIVDAEPRMYPRHFGVTFREREDFDRLVKLAEMRKLPFFAEPATRFAGMVEEHLTVVLRDPSNNLLEFKHYLDPRMMY
;
A
#
# COMPACT_ATOMS: atom_id res chain seq x y z
N MET A 1 -8.75 -1.74 23.54
CA MET A 1 -7.76 -2.27 22.57
C MET A 1 -8.47 -2.45 21.25
N ARG A 2 -7.79 -2.18 20.13
CA ARG A 2 -8.38 -2.18 18.78
C ARG A 2 -9.05 -3.52 18.46
N ASP A 3 -10.20 -3.52 17.81
CA ASP A 3 -10.84 -4.72 17.25
C ASP A 3 -11.18 -4.59 15.76
N THR A 4 -11.82 -5.60 15.16
CA THR A 4 -12.12 -5.66 13.72
C THR A 4 -13.17 -4.63 13.26
N ARG A 5 -13.82 -3.92 14.18
CA ARG A 5 -14.73 -2.79 13.89
C ARG A 5 -13.99 -1.45 13.82
N ASP A 6 -12.71 -1.43 14.19
CA ASP A 6 -11.87 -0.24 14.14
C ASP A 6 -11.00 -0.26 12.88
N ALA A 7 -10.90 0.90 12.22
CA ALA A 7 -9.98 1.10 11.09
C ALA A 7 -8.72 1.85 11.54
N PHE A 8 -7.57 1.43 11.02
CA PHE A 8 -6.39 2.28 10.99
C PHE A 8 -6.66 3.45 10.04
N HIS A 9 -6.03 4.60 10.27
CA HIS A 9 -6.08 5.70 9.32
C HIS A 9 -4.69 6.27 9.05
N LEU A 10 -4.41 6.57 7.78
CA LEU A 10 -3.16 7.18 7.33
C LEU A 10 -3.44 8.36 6.41
N ALA A 11 -2.77 9.48 6.64
CA ALA A 11 -2.74 10.60 5.71
C ALA A 11 -1.42 10.62 4.94
N ILE A 12 -1.51 10.74 3.62
CA ILE A 12 -0.37 10.82 2.71
C ILE A 12 -0.54 11.99 1.73
N PRO A 13 0.55 12.58 1.22
CA PRO A 13 0.46 13.62 0.20
C PRO A 13 0.09 13.02 -1.17
N ALA A 14 -0.66 13.78 -1.95
CA ALA A 14 -0.93 13.53 -3.35
C ALA A 14 -0.72 14.82 -4.15
N LEU A 15 0.12 14.79 -5.19
CA LEU A 15 0.30 15.93 -6.11
C LEU A 15 -1.00 16.25 -6.85
N ASP A 16 -1.70 15.21 -7.28
CA ASP A 16 -2.94 15.29 -8.05
C ASP A 16 -3.95 14.24 -7.56
N LEU A 17 -5.18 14.68 -7.29
CA LEU A 17 -6.21 13.81 -6.72
C LEU A 17 -6.82 12.84 -7.75
N ASP A 18 -6.82 13.20 -9.03
CA ASP A 18 -7.32 12.31 -10.09
C ASP A 18 -6.30 11.21 -10.39
N ALA A 19 -5.01 11.54 -10.41
CA ALA A 19 -3.93 10.56 -10.51
C ALA A 19 -3.91 9.61 -9.30
N ALA A 20 -4.13 10.13 -8.09
CA ALA A 20 -4.27 9.29 -6.90
C ALA A 20 -5.49 8.36 -7.01
N GLU A 21 -6.65 8.88 -7.42
CA GLU A 21 -7.85 8.04 -7.60
C GLU A 21 -7.64 6.96 -8.67
N GLU A 22 -7.02 7.29 -9.80
CA GLU A 22 -6.66 6.33 -10.84
C GLU A 22 -5.74 5.22 -10.28
N PHE A 23 -4.68 5.59 -9.56
CA PHE A 23 -3.76 4.61 -8.98
C PHE A 23 -4.43 3.74 -7.91
N TYR A 24 -5.08 4.32 -6.91
CA TYR A 24 -5.60 3.57 -5.77
C TYR A 24 -6.90 2.82 -6.10
N VAL A 25 -7.82 3.43 -6.84
CA VAL A 25 -9.15 2.84 -7.08
C VAL A 25 -9.13 1.94 -8.31
N ARG A 26 -8.79 2.50 -9.48
CA ARG A 26 -8.81 1.75 -10.74
C ARG A 26 -7.61 0.81 -10.87
N GLY A 27 -6.46 1.27 -10.41
CA GLY A 27 -5.21 0.53 -10.36
C GLY A 27 -5.20 -0.53 -9.27
N LEU A 28 -5.18 -0.14 -7.99
CA LEU A 28 -4.97 -1.06 -6.87
C LEU A 28 -6.26 -1.75 -6.40
N GLY A 29 -7.44 -1.25 -6.77
CA GLY A 29 -8.73 -1.84 -6.39
C GLY A 29 -9.27 -1.40 -5.03
N ALA A 30 -8.71 -0.34 -4.43
CA ALA A 30 -9.31 0.32 -3.27
C ALA A 30 -10.67 0.92 -3.62
N LYS A 31 -11.50 1.23 -2.63
CA LYS A 31 -12.80 1.88 -2.88
C LYS A 31 -12.73 3.35 -2.51
N LEU A 32 -13.18 4.22 -3.41
CA LEU A 32 -13.38 5.62 -3.08
C LEU A 32 -14.54 5.75 -2.08
N ALA A 33 -14.26 6.34 -0.92
CA ALA A 33 -15.28 6.62 0.09
C ALA A 33 -15.82 8.05 -0.05
N ARG A 34 -14.94 9.06 -0.08
CA ARG A 34 -15.33 10.48 -0.13
C ARG A 34 -14.33 11.27 -0.96
N ARG A 35 -14.81 12.34 -1.58
CA ARG A 35 -14.00 13.30 -2.33
C ARG A 35 -14.33 14.74 -1.92
N TYR A 36 -13.29 15.53 -1.70
CA TYR A 36 -13.34 16.96 -1.41
C TYR A 36 -12.35 17.69 -2.34
N PRO A 37 -12.41 19.03 -2.44
CA PRO A 37 -11.45 19.79 -3.27
C PRO A 37 -9.98 19.59 -2.89
N ASP A 38 -9.70 19.21 -1.64
CA ASP A 38 -8.35 19.11 -1.08
C ASP A 38 -7.92 17.67 -0.73
N ARG A 39 -8.80 16.67 -0.85
CA ARG A 39 -8.47 15.27 -0.53
C ARG A 39 -9.45 14.25 -1.09
N ILE A 40 -8.99 13.01 -1.23
CA ILE A 40 -9.83 11.82 -1.36
C ILE A 40 -9.62 10.90 -0.16
N THR A 41 -10.69 10.25 0.28
CA THR A 41 -10.65 9.21 1.33
C THR A 41 -10.97 7.86 0.69
N LEU A 42 -10.17 6.86 1.03
CA LEU A 42 -10.22 5.53 0.46
C LEU A 42 -10.48 4.50 1.57
N ASP A 43 -11.31 3.50 1.25
CA ASP A 43 -11.27 2.19 1.91
C ASP A 43 -10.15 1.40 1.23
N PHE A 44 -9.03 1.32 1.94
CA PHE A 44 -7.78 0.67 1.56
C PHE A 44 -7.67 -0.64 2.33
N PHE A 45 -8.21 -1.72 1.75
CA PHE A 45 -8.23 -3.06 2.35
C PHE A 45 -8.91 -3.12 3.74
N GLY A 46 -9.96 -2.32 3.96
CA GLY A 46 -10.68 -2.23 5.23
C GLY A 46 -10.14 -1.17 6.19
N ASP A 47 -8.94 -0.63 5.94
CA ASP A 47 -8.40 0.54 6.64
C ASP A 47 -8.66 1.83 5.84
N GLN A 48 -8.40 2.99 6.45
CA GLN A 48 -8.59 4.29 5.82
C GLN A 48 -7.25 4.88 5.34
N VAL A 49 -7.16 5.20 4.05
CA VAL A 49 -6.09 6.04 3.51
C VAL A 49 -6.69 7.34 2.99
N VAL A 50 -6.10 8.47 3.39
CA VAL A 50 -6.52 9.80 2.94
C VAL A 50 -5.39 10.43 2.14
N CYS A 51 -5.61 10.63 0.85
CA CYS A 51 -4.68 11.32 -0.03
C CYS A 51 -5.02 12.82 0.01
N HIS A 52 -4.13 13.62 0.61
CA HIS A 52 -4.26 15.06 0.70
C HIS A 52 -3.54 15.76 -0.45
N ARG A 53 -4.21 16.67 -1.15
CA ARG A 53 -3.58 17.47 -2.19
C ARG A 53 -2.44 18.30 -1.58
N SER A 54 -1.22 18.11 -2.06
CA SER A 54 -0.01 18.72 -1.52
C SER A 54 1.05 18.84 -2.61
N ASP A 55 1.70 20.00 -2.68
CA ASP A 55 2.88 20.22 -3.54
C ASP A 55 4.17 19.70 -2.88
N ILE A 56 4.10 19.29 -1.61
CA ILE A 56 5.21 18.73 -0.85
C ILE A 56 5.15 17.20 -0.94
N VAL A 57 6.03 16.62 -1.76
CA VAL A 57 6.26 15.18 -1.91
C VAL A 57 7.75 14.88 -1.93
N ASP A 58 8.12 13.62 -1.73
CA ASP A 58 9.50 13.17 -1.91
C ASP A 58 9.79 12.99 -3.41
N ALA A 59 10.68 13.79 -3.97
CA ALA A 59 11.05 13.69 -5.38
C ALA A 59 11.90 12.44 -5.69
N GLU A 60 12.64 11.93 -4.70
CA GLU A 60 13.55 10.79 -4.83
C GLU A 60 13.32 9.80 -3.69
N PRO A 61 12.19 9.05 -3.72
CA PRO A 61 11.81 8.20 -2.62
C PRO A 61 12.86 7.13 -2.36
N ARG A 62 13.22 6.95 -1.10
CA ARG A 62 14.03 5.83 -0.61
C ARG A 62 13.14 4.89 0.19
N MET A 63 13.47 3.59 0.18
CA MET A 63 12.70 2.56 0.89
C MET A 63 12.44 2.90 2.37
N TYR A 64 13.38 3.63 2.98
CA TYR A 64 13.32 4.07 4.36
C TYR A 64 13.45 5.58 4.44
N PRO A 65 12.79 6.24 5.43
CA PRO A 65 12.11 5.63 6.58
C PRO A 65 10.59 5.49 6.45
N ARG A 66 10.01 5.74 5.27
CA ARG A 66 8.55 5.80 5.11
C ARG A 66 8.07 4.88 4.00
N HIS A 67 7.21 3.95 4.39
CA HIS A 67 6.32 3.19 3.51
C HIS A 67 5.14 2.72 4.36
N PHE A 68 4.09 2.25 3.72
CA PHE A 68 2.92 1.68 4.39
C PHE A 68 2.34 0.56 3.52
N GLY A 69 1.36 -0.18 4.02
CA GLY A 69 0.67 -1.20 3.22
C GLY A 69 0.04 -2.24 4.12
N VAL A 70 -0.11 -3.46 3.61
CA VAL A 70 -0.80 -4.56 4.30
C VAL A 70 0.12 -5.77 4.40
N THR A 71 0.20 -6.34 5.60
CA THR A 71 0.73 -7.69 5.80
C THR A 71 -0.44 -8.67 5.75
N PHE A 72 -0.53 -9.47 4.69
CA PHE A 72 -1.58 -10.47 4.52
C PHE A 72 -1.25 -11.74 5.30
N ARG A 73 -2.25 -12.26 6.01
CA ARG A 73 -2.15 -13.54 6.69
C ARG A 73 -2.16 -14.71 5.70
N GLU A 74 -3.12 -14.71 4.78
CA GLU A 74 -3.21 -15.73 3.75
C GLU A 74 -2.29 -15.40 2.57
N ARG A 75 -1.50 -16.38 2.13
CA ARG A 75 -0.57 -16.19 1.00
C ARG A 75 -1.33 -15.87 -0.29
N GLU A 76 -2.49 -16.47 -0.47
CA GLU A 76 -3.30 -16.31 -1.67
C GLU A 76 -3.78 -14.86 -1.86
N ASP A 77 -3.98 -14.09 -0.79
CA ASP A 77 -4.29 -12.67 -0.87
C ASP A 77 -3.10 -11.84 -1.37
N PHE A 78 -1.90 -12.13 -0.85
CA PHE A 78 -0.66 -11.51 -1.32
C PHE A 78 -0.42 -11.81 -2.80
N ASP A 79 -0.51 -13.09 -3.20
CA ASP A 79 -0.29 -13.51 -4.59
C ASP A 79 -1.34 -12.89 -5.54
N ARG A 80 -2.60 -12.75 -5.10
CA ARG A 80 -3.64 -12.03 -5.85
C ARG A 80 -3.29 -10.56 -6.07
N LEU A 81 -2.78 -9.88 -5.04
CA LEU A 81 -2.38 -8.48 -5.13
C LEU A 81 -1.23 -8.30 -6.13
N VAL A 82 -0.18 -9.12 -6.03
CA VAL A 82 0.98 -9.06 -6.94
C VAL A 82 0.52 -9.23 -8.38
N LYS A 83 -0.27 -10.27 -8.66
CA LYS A 83 -0.80 -10.52 -10.00
C LYS A 83 -1.66 -9.37 -10.53
N LEU A 84 -2.48 -8.76 -9.66
CA LEU A 84 -3.30 -7.60 -10.02
C LEU A 84 -2.41 -6.40 -10.40
N ALA A 85 -1.36 -6.13 -9.62
CA ALA A 85 -0.43 -5.04 -9.87
C ALA A 85 0.34 -5.23 -11.19
N GLU A 86 0.80 -6.45 -11.48
CA GLU A 86 1.44 -6.82 -12.75
C GLU A 86 0.47 -6.66 -13.94
N MET A 87 -0.73 -7.23 -13.84
CA MET A 87 -1.74 -7.17 -14.91
C MET A 87 -2.17 -5.73 -15.23
N ARG A 88 -2.29 -4.88 -14.21
CA ARG A 88 -2.67 -3.47 -14.34
C ARG A 88 -1.46 -2.56 -14.56
N LYS A 89 -0.25 -3.12 -14.66
CA LYS A 89 1.00 -2.40 -14.92
C LYS A 89 1.24 -1.26 -13.92
N LEU A 90 0.95 -1.51 -12.65
CA LEU A 90 1.25 -0.54 -11.60
C LEU A 90 2.78 -0.35 -11.48
N PRO A 91 3.28 0.85 -11.16
CA PRO A 91 4.71 1.05 -10.98
C PRO A 91 5.24 0.31 -9.74
N PHE A 92 6.24 -0.54 -9.94
CA PHE A 92 6.99 -1.20 -8.87
C PHE A 92 8.20 -0.34 -8.49
N PHE A 93 8.36 -0.09 -7.19
CA PHE A 93 9.61 0.42 -6.62
C PHE A 93 10.59 -0.73 -6.37
N ALA A 94 10.08 -1.87 -5.90
CA ALA A 94 10.82 -3.11 -5.74
C ALA A 94 9.94 -4.29 -6.14
N GLU A 95 10.49 -5.15 -7.00
CA GLU A 95 9.84 -6.36 -7.50
C GLU A 95 9.56 -7.37 -6.36
N PRO A 96 8.62 -8.31 -6.55
CA PRO A 96 8.36 -9.37 -5.57
C PRO A 96 9.63 -10.15 -5.21
N ALA A 97 9.91 -10.27 -3.92
CA ALA A 97 11.09 -10.95 -3.40
C ALA A 97 10.85 -11.63 -2.05
N THR A 98 11.69 -12.61 -1.71
CA THR A 98 11.78 -13.16 -0.36
C THR A 98 12.82 -12.39 0.44
N ARG A 99 12.46 -11.99 1.66
CA ARG A 99 13.32 -11.29 2.59
C ARG A 99 13.59 -12.17 3.82
N PHE A 100 14.83 -12.12 4.30
CA PHE A 100 15.33 -12.95 5.42
C PHE A 100 15.14 -14.46 5.20
N ALA A 101 15.43 -14.94 3.98
CA ALA A 101 15.29 -16.35 3.63
C ALA A 101 16.03 -17.28 4.61
N GLY A 102 15.33 -18.31 5.09
CA GLY A 102 15.80 -19.29 6.07
C GLY A 102 15.70 -18.85 7.54
N MET A 103 15.29 -17.61 7.82
CA MET A 103 15.05 -17.12 9.19
C MET A 103 13.58 -17.31 9.59
N VAL A 104 13.27 -17.19 10.89
CA VAL A 104 11.88 -17.34 11.37
C VAL A 104 10.98 -16.21 10.87
N GLU A 105 11.55 -15.02 10.69
CA GLU A 105 10.93 -13.81 10.16
C GLU A 105 10.95 -13.72 8.62
N GLU A 106 11.19 -14.85 7.93
CA GLU A 106 11.10 -14.91 6.47
C GLU A 106 9.73 -14.46 5.99
N HIS A 107 9.72 -13.55 5.00
CA HIS A 107 8.51 -13.05 4.39
C HIS A 107 8.70 -12.73 2.92
N LEU A 108 7.60 -12.84 2.18
CA LEU A 108 7.45 -12.27 0.85
C LEU A 108 7.20 -10.77 0.97
N THR A 109 7.77 -9.98 0.07
CA THR A 109 7.57 -8.52 0.01
C THR A 109 7.49 -8.05 -1.43
N VAL A 110 6.70 -7.03 -1.68
CA VAL A 110 6.63 -6.26 -2.94
C VAL A 110 6.39 -4.80 -2.60
N VAL A 111 6.98 -3.87 -3.35
CA VAL A 111 6.83 -2.44 -3.10
C VAL A 111 6.32 -1.73 -4.35
N LEU A 112 5.14 -1.13 -4.27
CA LEU A 112 4.60 -0.27 -5.32
C LEU A 112 4.94 1.19 -5.05
N ARG A 113 4.97 2.00 -6.12
CA ARG A 113 5.14 3.45 -6.05
C ARG A 113 3.93 4.15 -6.64
N ASP A 114 3.27 4.98 -5.84
CA ASP A 114 2.16 5.80 -6.34
C ASP A 114 2.65 7.03 -7.15
N PRO A 115 1.76 7.78 -7.82
CA PRO A 115 2.14 8.95 -8.63
C PRO A 115 2.78 10.10 -7.85
N SER A 116 2.67 10.08 -6.51
CA SER A 116 3.23 11.07 -5.59
C SER A 116 4.43 10.53 -4.81
N ASN A 117 5.03 9.46 -5.32
CA ASN A 117 6.21 8.78 -4.79
C ASN A 117 6.03 8.18 -3.38
N ASN A 118 4.79 8.01 -2.90
CA ASN A 118 4.58 7.21 -1.70
C ASN A 118 4.88 5.74 -2.01
N LEU A 119 5.56 5.07 -1.07
CA LEU A 119 5.94 3.66 -1.19
C LEU A 119 4.95 2.78 -0.43
N LEU A 120 4.42 1.78 -1.14
CA LEU A 120 3.46 0.82 -0.61
C LEU A 120 4.10 -0.56 -0.51
N GLU A 121 4.48 -1.00 0.70
CA GLU A 121 5.01 -2.35 0.95
C GLU A 121 3.88 -3.31 1.35
N PHE A 122 3.75 -4.40 0.60
CA PHE A 122 2.86 -5.50 0.95
C PHE A 122 3.69 -6.72 1.33
N LYS A 123 3.23 -7.47 2.33
CA LYS A 123 3.99 -8.59 2.89
C LYS A 123 3.14 -9.82 3.15
N HIS A 124 3.80 -10.97 3.17
CA HIS A 124 3.26 -12.20 3.74
C HIS A 124 4.39 -12.94 4.49
N TYR A 125 4.21 -13.12 5.80
CA TYR A 125 5.16 -13.87 6.63
C TYR A 125 4.82 -15.36 6.63
N LEU A 126 5.84 -16.22 6.49
CA LEU A 126 5.63 -17.67 6.52
C LEU A 126 5.22 -18.16 7.92
N ASP A 127 5.82 -17.60 8.97
CA ASP A 127 5.34 -17.75 10.34
C ASP A 127 4.50 -16.52 10.71
N PRO A 128 3.18 -16.67 10.86
CA PRO A 128 2.32 -15.51 11.00
C PRO A 128 2.33 -14.94 12.44
N ARG A 129 3.16 -15.50 13.34
CA ARG A 129 3.54 -14.88 14.62
C ARG A 129 4.53 -13.74 14.44
N MET A 130 5.24 -13.68 13.31
CA MET A 130 6.26 -12.67 12.98
C MET A 130 5.70 -11.44 12.24
N MET A 131 4.36 -11.33 12.14
CA MET A 131 3.71 -10.16 11.53
C MET A 131 3.90 -8.86 12.34
N TYR A 132 4.39 -8.97 13.58
CA TYR A 132 4.64 -7.89 14.54
C TYR A 132 6.05 -8.06 15.12
#